data_AF-A0A534JG25-F1
#
_entry.id   AF-A0A534JG25-F1
#
_cell.length_a   1.000
_cell.length_b   1.000
_cell.length_c   1.000
_cell.angle_alpha   90.00
_cell.angle_beta   90.00
_cell.angle_gamma   90.00
#
_symmetry.space_group_name_H-M   'P 1'
#
loop_
_entity.id
_entity.type
_entity.pdbx_description
1 polymer ?
#
loop_
_entity_poly.entity_id
_entity_poly.type
_entity_poly.pdbx_seq_one_letter_code
_entity_poly.pdbx_strand_id
1 'polypeptide(L)'
;MAEPPRERIPAMAVPGLFWFELGLGVVLLFLSAKAHGRQIRLERELEGYMEVDFMKENPPWVEALWRKDRRRYWATVPIAIVVLLLLGFLTLPPRFGTEPLGNPIIGTLLLAGFLWPLVVAFTSNGIQSALRLRKSLGHDTGAGGRRTRLDGERGLWLRAAVRGTVGYWGLVVGLGAIAGFVVLL
;
A
#
# COMPACT_ATOMS: atom_id res chain seq x y z
N MET A 1 -2.96 50.59 -32.77
CA MET A 1 -3.78 49.89 -31.77
C MET A 1 -3.10 48.58 -31.46
N ALA A 2 -2.56 48.40 -30.25
CA ALA A 2 -1.93 47.14 -29.85
C ALA A 2 -3.03 46.14 -29.47
N GLU A 3 -2.97 44.91 -29.99
CA GLU A 3 -3.85 43.83 -29.53
C GLU A 3 -3.68 43.64 -28.02
N PRO A 4 -4.77 43.50 -27.24
CA PRO A 4 -4.65 43.16 -25.84
C PRO A 4 -3.95 41.79 -25.73
N PRO A 5 -3.07 41.60 -24.72
CA PRO A 5 -2.39 40.34 -24.52
C PRO A 5 -3.43 39.23 -24.41
N ARG A 6 -3.37 38.25 -25.31
CA ARG A 6 -4.16 37.02 -25.19
C ARG A 6 -3.79 36.39 -23.85
N GLU A 7 -4.69 36.47 -22.88
CA GLU A 7 -4.63 35.66 -21.67
C GLU A 7 -4.40 34.22 -22.13
N ARG A 8 -3.19 33.70 -21.87
CA ARG A 8 -2.95 32.27 -22.01
C ARG A 8 -3.86 31.66 -20.98
N ILE A 9 -4.98 31.10 -21.42
CA ILE A 9 -5.87 30.29 -20.59
C ILE A 9 -4.93 29.30 -19.86
N PRO A 10 -4.75 29.42 -18.54
CA PRO A 10 -3.91 28.48 -17.81
C PRO A 10 -4.47 27.10 -18.10
N ALA A 11 -3.59 26.17 -18.51
CA ALA A 11 -3.95 24.81 -18.87
C ALA A 11 -4.95 24.27 -17.84
N MET A 12 -6.17 23.98 -18.32
CA MET A 12 -7.36 23.79 -17.50
C MET A 12 -7.10 22.82 -16.35
N ALA A 13 -7.18 23.32 -15.12
CA ALA A 13 -7.49 22.51 -13.95
C ALA A 13 -8.73 21.66 -14.29
N VAL A 14 -8.61 20.33 -14.37
CA VAL A 14 -9.74 19.46 -14.71
C VAL A 14 -10.65 19.41 -13.48
N PRO A 15 -11.85 20.05 -13.51
CA PRO A 15 -12.69 20.11 -12.33
C PRO A 15 -13.09 18.70 -11.90
N GLY A 16 -12.90 18.40 -10.62
CA GLY A 16 -13.27 17.12 -10.02
C GLY A 16 -12.19 16.04 -10.06
N LEU A 17 -11.04 16.26 -10.69
CA LEU A 17 -9.92 15.32 -10.70
C LEU A 17 -9.45 14.96 -9.28
N PHE A 18 -9.39 15.97 -8.39
CA PHE A 18 -9.08 15.76 -6.98
C PHE A 18 -9.97 14.70 -6.31
N TRP A 19 -11.28 14.70 -6.58
CA TRP A 19 -12.22 13.76 -5.96
C TRP A 19 -12.02 12.34 -6.48
N PHE A 20 -11.66 12.20 -7.76
CA PHE A 20 -11.27 10.90 -8.33
C PHE A 20 -9.98 10.39 -7.69
N GLU A 21 -8.95 11.23 -7.54
CA GLU A 21 -7.69 10.87 -6.88
C GLU A 21 -7.91 10.49 -5.42
N LEU A 22 -8.74 11.26 -4.69
CA LEU A 22 -9.11 10.96 -3.32
C LEU A 22 -9.81 9.60 -3.22
N GLY A 23 -10.83 9.37 -4.05
CA GLY A 23 -11.57 8.10 -4.08
C GLY A 23 -10.65 6.92 -4.40
N LEU A 24 -9.80 7.07 -5.42
CA LEU A 24 -8.83 6.05 -5.82
C LEU A 24 -7.80 5.78 -4.71
N GLY A 25 -7.30 6.82 -4.06
CA GLY A 25 -6.36 6.70 -2.94
C GLY A 25 -6.99 6.01 -1.72
N VAL A 26 -8.26 6.28 -1.42
CA VAL A 26 -8.99 5.59 -0.34
C VAL A 26 -9.17 4.11 -0.68
N VAL A 27 -9.60 3.79 -1.90
CA VAL A 27 -9.71 2.40 -2.36
C VAL A 27 -8.35 1.70 -2.25
N LEU A 28 -7.29 2.34 -2.73
CA LEU A 28 -5.94 1.79 -2.70
C LEU A 28 -5.43 1.61 -1.28
N LEU A 29 -5.74 2.52 -0.35
CA LEU A 29 -5.42 2.39 1.07
C LEU A 29 -6.04 1.11 1.66
N PHE A 30 -7.35 0.90 1.45
CA PHE A 30 -8.02 -0.29 1.95
C PHE A 30 -7.48 -1.57 1.31
N LEU A 31 -7.18 -1.54 0.01
CA LEU A 31 -6.57 -2.68 -0.66
C LEU A 31 -5.18 -2.97 -0.12
N SER A 32 -4.29 -1.98 0.01
CA SER A 32 -2.95 -2.17 0.57
C SER A 32 -3.00 -2.68 2.02
N ALA A 33 -3.90 -2.12 2.85
CA ALA A 33 -4.10 -2.59 4.22
C ALA A 33 -4.59 -4.05 4.26
N LYS A 34 -5.56 -4.40 3.41
CA LYS A 34 -6.05 -5.79 3.30
C LYS A 34 -4.98 -6.74 2.77
N ALA A 35 -4.18 -6.32 1.79
CA ALA A 35 -3.08 -7.11 1.23
C ALA A 35 -2.04 -7.42 2.32
N HIS A 36 -1.66 -6.40 3.11
CA HIS A 36 -0.76 -6.58 4.25
C HIS A 36 -1.36 -7.51 5.32
N GLY A 37 -2.63 -7.33 5.68
CA GLY A 37 -3.31 -8.21 6.64
C GLY A 37 -3.37 -9.67 6.19
N ARG A 38 -3.58 -9.92 4.89
CA ARG A 38 -3.50 -11.27 4.31
C ARG A 38 -2.10 -11.87 4.44
N GLN A 39 -1.05 -11.07 4.23
CA GLN A 39 0.33 -11.53 4.38
C GLN A 39 0.65 -11.88 5.84
N ILE A 40 0.27 -11.04 6.81
CA ILE A 40 0.44 -11.35 8.24
C ILE A 40 -0.30 -12.64 8.60
N ARG A 41 -1.53 -12.80 8.10
CA ARG A 41 -2.31 -14.02 8.32
C ARG A 41 -1.57 -15.25 7.82
N LEU A 42 -1.04 -15.19 6.60
CA LEU A 42 -0.29 -16.29 5.99
C LEU A 42 1.01 -16.60 6.75
N GLU A 43 1.76 -15.58 7.19
CA GLU A 43 2.95 -15.75 8.04
C GLU A 43 2.58 -16.47 9.35
N ARG A 44 1.50 -16.08 10.02
CA ARG A 44 1.03 -16.73 11.26
C ARG A 44 0.59 -18.18 11.04
N GLU A 45 -0.23 -18.42 10.01
CA GLU A 45 -0.75 -19.75 9.70
C GLU A 45 0.39 -20.72 9.32
N LEU A 46 1.47 -20.22 8.71
CA LEU A 46 2.67 -21.02 8.44
C LEU A 46 3.46 -21.39 9.69
N GLU A 47 3.52 -20.50 10.67
CA GLU A 47 4.11 -20.79 11.98
C GLU A 47 3.19 -21.66 12.86
N GLY A 48 1.98 -21.97 12.39
CA GLY A 48 1.00 -22.82 13.10
C GLY A 48 0.01 -22.05 13.97
N TYR A 49 0.02 -20.71 13.93
CA TYR A 49 -0.94 -19.86 14.64
C TYR A 49 -2.14 -19.55 13.74
N MET A 50 -3.16 -20.40 13.81
CA MET A 50 -4.38 -20.29 12.98
C MET A 50 -5.35 -19.21 13.48
N GLU A 51 -5.40 -19.03 14.79
CA GLU A 51 -6.31 -18.10 15.45
C GLU A 51 -5.52 -17.12 16.32
N VAL A 52 -6.05 -15.90 16.41
CA VAL A 52 -5.52 -14.82 17.24
C VAL A 52 -6.70 -14.15 17.90
N ASP A 53 -6.62 -14.03 19.20
CA ASP A 53 -7.60 -13.33 20.00
C ASP A 53 -7.11 -11.89 20.19
N PHE A 54 -7.88 -10.92 19.69
CA PHE A 54 -7.52 -9.51 19.80
C PHE A 54 -7.80 -8.93 21.20
N MET A 55 -8.50 -9.66 22.07
CA MET A 55 -8.85 -9.23 23.43
C MET A 55 -8.00 -9.90 24.51
N LYS A 56 -7.09 -10.80 24.13
CA LYS A 56 -6.21 -11.53 25.06
C LYS A 56 -4.75 -11.42 24.65
N GLU A 57 -3.87 -11.85 25.55
CA GLU A 57 -2.45 -11.99 25.24
C GLU A 57 -2.25 -13.02 24.14
N ASN A 58 -1.58 -12.59 23.07
CA ASN A 58 -1.21 -13.46 21.97
C ASN A 58 0.14 -14.13 22.21
N PRO A 59 0.44 -15.26 21.53
CA PRO A 59 1.73 -15.92 21.64
C PRO A 59 2.90 -14.94 21.39
N PRO A 60 4.04 -15.08 22.10
CA PRO A 60 5.16 -14.13 22.01
C PRO A 60 5.68 -13.90 20.59
N TRP A 61 5.63 -14.93 19.75
CA TRP A 61 6.02 -14.85 18.34
C TRP A 61 5.09 -13.92 17.54
N VAL A 62 3.76 -14.03 17.73
CA VAL A 62 2.77 -13.18 17.06
C VAL A 62 2.95 -11.73 17.47
N GLU A 63 3.16 -11.47 18.76
CA GLU A 63 3.42 -10.12 19.26
C GLU A 63 4.75 -9.54 18.76
N ALA A 64 5.78 -10.38 18.62
CA ALA A 64 7.05 -9.96 18.01
C ALA A 64 6.87 -9.57 16.54
N LEU A 65 6.11 -10.36 15.77
CA LEU A 65 5.75 -10.07 14.38
C LEU A 65 5.02 -8.73 14.28
N TRP A 66 3.99 -8.52 15.11
CA TRP A 66 3.21 -7.29 15.12
C TRP A 66 4.01 -6.08 15.57
N ARG A 67 4.88 -6.20 16.58
CA ARG A 67 5.76 -5.11 17.00
C ARG A 67 6.72 -4.71 15.89
N LYS A 68 7.26 -5.68 15.15
CA LYS A 68 8.15 -5.44 14.00
C LYS A 68 7.44 -4.68 12.89
N ASP A 69 6.23 -5.10 12.53
CA ASP A 69 5.47 -4.46 11.45
C ASP A 69 4.93 -3.07 11.87
N ARG A 70 4.49 -2.90 13.13
CA ARG A 70 4.14 -1.59 13.70
C ARG A 70 5.32 -0.63 13.69
N ARG A 71 6.51 -1.07 14.13
CA ARG A 71 7.71 -0.22 14.12
C ARG A 71 8.05 0.26 12.71
N ARG A 72 7.96 -0.62 11.71
CA ARG A 72 8.21 -0.28 10.31
C ARG A 72 7.16 0.67 9.75
N TYR A 73 5.89 0.43 10.06
CA TYR A 73 4.79 1.31 9.67
C TYR A 73 5.06 2.73 10.18
N TRP A 74 5.28 2.87 11.49
CA TRP A 74 5.51 4.17 12.13
C TRP A 74 6.82 4.84 11.72
N ALA A 75 7.83 4.08 11.26
CA ALA A 75 9.02 4.64 10.65
C ALA A 75 8.78 5.11 9.20
N THR A 76 7.98 4.36 8.44
CA THR A 76 7.75 4.63 7.01
C THR A 76 6.82 5.80 6.78
N VAL A 77 5.77 5.95 7.60
CA VAL A 77 4.79 7.05 7.48
C VAL A 77 5.45 8.43 7.46
N PRO A 78 6.26 8.85 8.46
CA PRO A 78 6.85 10.19 8.46
C PRO A 78 7.82 10.41 7.29
N ILE A 79 8.57 9.38 6.89
CA ILE A 79 9.46 9.44 5.72
C ILE A 79 8.63 9.67 4.44
N ALA A 80 7.54 8.90 4.27
CA ALA A 80 6.66 9.02 3.12
C ALA A 80 5.95 10.39 3.08
N ILE A 81 5.52 10.91 4.23
CA ILE A 81 4.96 12.28 4.34
C ILE A 81 5.96 13.30 3.80
N VAL A 82 7.20 13.28 4.30
CA VAL A 82 8.22 14.27 3.90
C VAL A 82 8.50 14.17 2.39
N VAL A 83 8.73 12.95 1.88
CA VAL A 83 9.04 12.74 0.46
C VAL A 83 7.87 13.15 -0.44
N LEU A 84 6.65 12.73 -0.12
CA LEU A 84 5.48 13.00 -0.96
C LEU A 84 5.07 14.47 -0.90
N LEU A 85 5.19 15.14 0.24
CA LEU A 85 4.97 16.57 0.33
C LEU A 85 6.01 17.33 -0.49
N LEU A 86 7.30 16.99 -0.37
CA LEU A 86 8.35 17.63 -1.19
C LEU A 86 8.05 17.46 -2.68
N LEU A 87 7.70 16.24 -3.12
CA LEU A 87 7.33 15.99 -4.51
C LEU A 87 6.09 16.79 -4.92
N GLY A 88 5.02 16.74 -4.11
CA GLY A 88 3.79 17.48 -4.37
C GLY A 88 4.04 18.99 -4.49
N PHE A 89 4.84 19.57 -3.60
CA PHE A 89 5.17 20.99 -3.65
C PHE A 89 6.06 21.38 -4.83
N LEU A 90 6.97 20.50 -5.25
CA LEU A 90 7.80 20.71 -6.44
C LEU A 90 7.01 20.58 -7.75
N THR A 91 5.86 19.91 -7.74
CA THR A 91 5.00 19.69 -8.93
C THR A 91 3.71 20.52 -8.95
N LEU A 92 3.58 21.53 -8.07
CA LEU A 92 2.48 22.50 -8.00
C LEU A 92 2.58 23.59 -9.11
N PRO A 93 2.50 23.32 -10.43
CA PRO A 93 1.28 23.73 -11.21
C PRO A 93 1.00 22.98 -12.55
N PRO A 94 -0.21 23.02 -13.18
CA PRO A 94 -1.57 23.30 -12.68
C PRO A 94 -2.55 22.08 -12.79
N ARG A 95 -2.04 20.84 -12.84
CA ARG A 95 -2.91 19.64 -13.04
C ARG A 95 -3.14 18.80 -11.79
N PHE A 96 -2.28 18.95 -10.79
CA PHE A 96 -2.36 18.16 -9.57
C PHE A 96 -3.51 18.61 -8.67
N GLY A 97 -4.51 17.75 -8.49
CA GLY A 97 -5.47 17.84 -7.39
C GLY A 97 -6.19 19.19 -7.23
N THR A 98 -6.62 19.82 -8.31
CA THR A 98 -7.45 21.03 -8.25
C THR A 98 -8.93 20.61 -8.21
N GLU A 99 -9.71 20.78 -7.13
CA GLU A 99 -9.59 21.81 -6.09
C GLU A 99 -10.26 21.43 -4.75
N PRO A 100 -9.63 21.73 -3.61
CA PRO A 100 -10.22 21.65 -2.27
C PRO A 100 -10.87 22.99 -1.86
N LEU A 101 -11.69 23.55 -2.77
CA LEU A 101 -12.30 24.89 -2.70
C LEU A 101 -11.33 26.06 -2.97
N GLY A 102 -10.61 26.01 -4.10
CA GLY A 102 -9.81 27.12 -4.62
C GLY A 102 -8.37 27.25 -4.10
N ASN A 103 -7.95 26.42 -3.14
CA ASN A 103 -6.57 26.41 -2.65
C ASN A 103 -5.86 25.06 -2.94
N PRO A 104 -4.97 24.98 -3.94
CA PRO A 104 -4.28 23.74 -4.32
C PRO A 104 -3.34 23.18 -3.24
N ILE A 105 -2.91 24.03 -2.30
CA ILE A 105 -2.06 23.61 -1.17
C ILE A 105 -2.83 22.62 -0.28
N ILE A 106 -4.12 22.87 -0.03
CA ILE A 106 -4.94 22.00 0.82
C ILE A 106 -5.05 20.60 0.20
N GLY A 107 -5.17 20.52 -1.13
CA GLY A 107 -5.33 19.25 -1.83
C GLY A 107 -4.06 18.42 -1.78
N THR A 108 -2.93 19.11 -1.95
CA THR A 108 -1.59 18.54 -1.78
C THR A 108 -1.42 18.00 -0.35
N LEU A 109 -1.80 18.77 0.67
CA LEU A 109 -1.70 18.32 2.06
C LEU A 109 -2.58 17.09 2.33
N LEU A 110 -3.82 17.07 1.83
CA LEU A 110 -4.74 15.95 2.03
C LEU A 110 -4.26 14.67 1.31
N LEU A 111 -3.83 14.79 0.06
CA LEU A 111 -3.39 13.64 -0.71
C LEU A 111 -1.97 13.22 -0.30
N ALA A 112 -0.99 14.09 -0.46
CA ALA A 112 0.42 13.77 -0.27
C ALA A 112 0.86 13.78 1.20
N GLY A 113 0.22 14.58 2.05
CA GLY A 113 0.55 14.66 3.49
C GLY A 113 -0.22 13.68 4.36
N PHE A 114 -1.40 13.22 3.92
CA PHE A 114 -2.26 12.37 4.74
C PHE A 114 -2.58 11.02 4.10
N LEU A 115 -3.13 10.98 2.89
CA LEU A 115 -3.63 9.73 2.30
C LEU A 115 -2.52 8.82 1.76
N TRP A 116 -1.75 9.32 0.79
CA TRP A 116 -0.72 8.58 0.07
C TRP A 116 0.38 8.01 0.99
N PRO A 117 0.84 8.70 2.05
CA PRO A 117 1.79 8.13 3.00
C PRO A 117 1.30 6.83 3.66
N LEU A 118 -0.01 6.75 3.98
CA LEU A 118 -0.60 5.55 4.58
C LEU A 118 -0.62 4.41 3.56
N VAL A 119 -0.98 4.70 2.30
CA VAL A 119 -0.91 3.73 1.20
C VAL A 119 0.51 3.18 1.06
N VAL A 120 1.52 4.06 1.02
CA VAL A 120 2.93 3.69 0.91
C VAL A 120 3.36 2.84 2.11
N ALA A 121 2.99 3.22 3.33
CA ALA A 121 3.37 2.48 4.54
C ALA A 121 2.78 1.06 4.55
N PHE A 122 1.49 0.89 4.24
CA PHE A 122 0.87 -0.44 4.14
C PHE A 122 1.44 -1.28 3.00
N THR A 123 1.68 -0.66 1.84
CA THR A 123 2.25 -1.33 0.67
C THR A 123 3.68 -1.80 0.97
N SER A 124 4.52 -0.94 1.55
CA SER A 124 5.90 -1.26 1.95
C SER A 124 5.94 -2.41 2.97
N ASN A 125 5.12 -2.35 4.01
CA ASN A 125 5.01 -3.42 4.99
C ASN A 125 4.56 -4.73 4.35
N GLY A 126 3.56 -4.69 3.47
CA GLY A 126 3.05 -5.85 2.76
C GLY A 126 4.10 -6.49 1.84
N ILE A 127 4.91 -5.71 1.13
CA ILE A 127 6.04 -6.20 0.33
C ILE A 127 7.06 -6.89 1.23
N GLN A 128 7.41 -6.26 2.36
CA GLN A 128 8.36 -6.83 3.31
C GLN A 128 7.87 -8.16 3.91
N SER A 129 6.58 -8.25 4.24
CA SER A 129 5.93 -9.50 4.66
C SER A 129 6.03 -10.58 3.58
N ALA A 130 5.74 -10.23 2.32
CA ALA A 130 5.85 -11.14 1.19
C ALA A 130 7.29 -11.66 0.99
N LEU A 131 8.29 -10.79 1.18
CA LEU A 131 9.70 -11.18 1.10
C LEU A 131 10.12 -12.13 2.23
N ARG A 132 9.63 -11.89 3.46
CA ARG A 132 9.87 -12.80 4.60
C ARG A 132 9.25 -14.17 4.34
N LEU A 133 8.00 -14.19 3.91
CA LEU A 133 7.29 -15.40 3.53
C LEU A 133 8.06 -16.20 2.48
N ARG A 134 8.50 -15.54 1.39
CA ARG A 134 9.31 -16.18 0.34
C ARG A 134 10.60 -16.79 0.90
N LYS A 135 11.25 -16.10 1.84
CA LYS A 135 12.47 -16.59 2.49
C LYS A 135 12.19 -17.83 3.36
N SER A 136 11.09 -17.84 4.12
CA SER A 136 10.69 -18.98 4.96
C SER A 136 10.39 -20.22 4.11
N LEU A 137 9.63 -20.06 3.02
CA LEU A 137 9.33 -21.16 2.09
C LEU A 137 10.59 -21.72 1.39
N GLY A 138 11.59 -20.87 1.16
CA GLY A 138 12.88 -21.30 0.61
C GLY A 138 13.76 -22.08 1.58
N HIS A 139 13.60 -21.90 2.90
CA HIS A 139 14.35 -22.67 3.91
C HIS A 139 13.72 -24.06 4.12
N ASP A 140 12.39 -24.15 4.13
CA ASP A 140 11.67 -25.42 4.33
C ASP A 140 11.88 -26.43 3.19
N THR A 141 12.22 -25.97 1.99
CA THR A 141 12.49 -26.84 0.83
C THR A 141 13.88 -27.48 0.84
N GLY A 142 14.82 -27.01 1.69
CA GLY A 142 16.19 -27.55 1.80
C GLY A 142 16.40 -28.58 2.92
N ALA A 143 15.52 -28.62 3.93
CA ALA A 143 15.65 -29.53 5.07
C ALA A 143 14.91 -30.85 4.78
N GLY A 144 15.59 -31.76 4.10
CA GLY A 144 15.08 -33.10 3.78
C GLY A 144 14.82 -33.94 5.03
N GLY A 145 13.58 -34.43 5.16
CA GLY A 145 13.25 -35.56 6.02
C GLY A 145 11.97 -35.39 6.84
N ARG A 146 10.93 -36.16 6.48
CA ARG A 146 9.79 -36.59 7.35
C ARG A 146 8.48 -35.77 7.33
N ARG A 147 7.85 -35.47 6.18
CA ARG A 147 6.51 -34.80 6.15
C ARG A 147 5.55 -35.12 4.98
N THR A 148 5.66 -36.29 4.35
CA THR A 148 5.02 -36.60 3.05
C THR A 148 3.47 -36.64 2.97
N ARG A 149 2.70 -36.45 4.05
CA ARG A 149 1.21 -36.36 4.00
C ARG A 149 0.66 -35.00 4.43
N LEU A 150 1.23 -34.40 5.49
CA LEU A 150 0.90 -33.04 5.93
C LEU A 150 1.39 -31.96 4.96
N ASP A 151 2.47 -32.22 4.22
CA ASP A 151 2.96 -31.31 3.18
C ASP A 151 2.07 -31.29 1.94
N GLY A 152 1.32 -32.36 1.66
CA GLY A 152 0.40 -32.44 0.54
C GLY A 152 -0.80 -31.51 0.70
N GLU A 153 -1.46 -31.59 1.86
CA GLU A 153 -2.59 -30.72 2.21
C GLU A 153 -2.14 -29.27 2.47
N ARG A 154 -1.03 -29.08 3.21
CA ARG A 154 -0.42 -27.75 3.38
C ARG A 154 0.00 -27.16 2.05
N GLY A 155 0.51 -27.96 1.11
CA GLY A 155 0.95 -27.52 -0.20
C GLY A 155 -0.18 -27.08 -1.13
N LEU A 156 -1.36 -27.71 -1.06
CA LEU A 156 -2.54 -27.27 -1.81
C LEU A 156 -3.11 -25.97 -1.25
N TRP A 157 -3.29 -25.91 0.08
CA TRP A 157 -3.75 -24.71 0.77
C TRP A 157 -2.79 -23.53 0.55
N LEU A 158 -1.49 -23.74 0.71
CA LEU A 158 -0.47 -22.72 0.54
C LEU A 158 -0.44 -22.20 -0.90
N ARG A 159 -0.53 -23.09 -1.90
CA ARG A 159 -0.60 -22.67 -3.31
C ARG A 159 -1.83 -21.81 -3.58
N ALA A 160 -2.99 -22.17 -3.04
CA ALA A 160 -4.20 -21.37 -3.17
C ALA A 160 -4.06 -20.02 -2.45
N ALA A 161 -3.52 -20.00 -1.23
CA ALA A 161 -3.28 -18.80 -0.45
C ALA A 161 -2.28 -17.85 -1.13
N VAL A 162 -1.19 -18.39 -1.69
CA VAL A 162 -0.19 -17.64 -2.44
C VAL A 162 -0.78 -17.09 -3.74
N ARG A 163 -1.50 -17.90 -4.53
CA ARG A 163 -2.18 -17.42 -5.76
C ARG A 163 -3.17 -16.30 -5.46
N GLY A 164 -4.00 -16.47 -4.43
CA GLY A 164 -4.95 -15.44 -3.99
C GLY A 164 -4.25 -14.17 -3.53
N THR A 165 -3.09 -14.29 -2.89
CA THR A 165 -2.28 -13.16 -2.44
C THR A 165 -1.61 -12.44 -3.62
N VAL A 166 -1.02 -13.17 -4.57
CA VAL A 166 -0.44 -12.62 -5.80
C VAL A 166 -1.49 -11.88 -6.62
N GLY A 167 -2.68 -12.47 -6.82
CA GLY A 167 -3.78 -11.80 -7.52
C GLY A 167 -4.19 -10.50 -6.84
N TYR A 168 -4.22 -10.49 -5.50
CA TYR A 168 -4.54 -9.29 -4.72
C TYR A 168 -3.46 -8.20 -4.83
N TRP A 169 -2.19 -8.57 -4.84
CA TRP A 169 -1.09 -7.63 -5.12
C TRP A 169 -1.13 -7.11 -6.55
N GLY A 170 -1.53 -7.93 -7.52
CA GLY A 170 -1.78 -7.50 -8.89
C GLY A 170 -2.82 -6.38 -8.96
N LEU A 171 -3.90 -6.46 -8.16
CA LEU A 171 -4.90 -5.39 -8.06
C LEU A 171 -4.32 -4.11 -7.44
N VAL A 172 -3.55 -4.22 -6.37
CA VAL A 172 -2.88 -3.06 -5.73
C VAL A 172 -1.92 -2.38 -6.71
N VAL A 173 -1.09 -3.14 -7.41
CA VAL A 173 -0.16 -2.61 -8.41
C VAL A 173 -0.90 -1.99 -9.60
N GLY A 174 -1.93 -2.66 -10.11
CA GLY A 174 -2.74 -2.16 -11.22
C GLY A 174 -3.41 -0.83 -10.89
N LEU A 175 -4.06 -0.73 -9.72
CA LEU A 175 -4.69 0.52 -9.28
C LEU A 175 -3.67 1.60 -8.90
N GLY A 176 -2.53 1.22 -8.33
CA GLY A 176 -1.42 2.15 -8.09
C GLY A 176 -0.85 2.72 -9.39
N ALA A 177 -0.72 1.91 -10.44
CA ALA A 177 -0.28 2.36 -11.76
C ALA A 177 -1.31 3.30 -12.41
N ILE A 178 -2.60 2.98 -12.29
CA ILE A 178 -3.68 3.88 -12.75
C ILE A 178 -3.62 5.21 -11.99
N ALA A 179 -3.44 5.18 -10.67
CA ALA A 179 -3.34 6.40 -9.88
C ALA A 179 -2.12 7.24 -10.27
N GLY A 180 -0.96 6.60 -10.46
CA GLY A 180 0.25 7.27 -10.93
C GLY A 180 0.08 7.86 -12.33
N PHE A 181 -0.63 7.18 -13.23
CA PHE A 181 -0.94 7.70 -14.55
C PHE A 181 -1.91 8.89 -14.50
N VAL A 182 -2.97 8.81 -13.71
CA VAL A 182 -3.93 9.91 -13.47
C VAL A 182 -3.20 11.16 -12.96
N VAL A 183 -2.25 10.95 -12.06
CA VAL A 183 -1.37 12.00 -11.51
C VAL A 183 -0.46 12.65 -12.56
N LEU A 184 -0.06 11.90 -13.59
CA LEU A 184 0.87 12.36 -14.63
C LEU A 184 0.17 12.99 -15.86
N LEU A 185 -1.15 12.88 -15.96
CA LEU A 185 -1.98 13.46 -17.03
C LEU A 185 -2.22 14.95 -16.81
#